data_AF-A0A662E144-F1
#
_entry.id   AF-A0A662E144-F1
#
_cell.length_a   1.000
_cell.length_b   1.000
_cell.length_c   1.000
_cell.angle_alpha   90.00
_cell.angle_beta   90.00
_cell.angle_gamma   90.00
#
_symmetry.space_group_name_H-M   'P 1'
#
loop_
_entity.id
_entity.type
_entity.pdbx_description
1 polymer ?
#
loop_
_entity_poly.entity_id
_entity_poly.type
_entity_poly.pdbx_seq_one_letter_code
_entity_poly.pdbx_strand_id
1 'polypeptide(L)'
;MWFPDWPVTAAGFSAETPAAVVSADRVVARTPAAATEGVVIGQRRRQAQRRCPNIELIDHDPDRAAREFEPIVRAVAELSPRFDVIEPGWISLAARGPSRYFGGDLPLAEKLLAVVMSGDVIGGEAAGSESASRVGGSAVVGGATVRPGIGIADGRFASSVAARLSVRRGEPVMVEPGEAPAFCADLPIGWLQTLGESDPELVELFTRLGLRRLGDLAELSPSDVIGRFGHPGVHAHRLASGADVRPPSTTDPAPECRLDQVLDDPAAQSGAVIFTAKQL
;
A
#
# COMPACT_ATOMS: atom_id res chain seq x y z
N MET A 1 3.56 0.96 2.13
CA MET A 1 3.46 1.58 0.80
C MET A 1 2.02 1.50 0.31
N TRP A 2 1.49 2.60 -0.23
CA TRP A 2 0.10 2.71 -0.66
C TRP A 2 0.01 3.35 -2.05
N PHE A 3 -0.73 2.72 -2.96
CA PHE A 3 -1.01 3.21 -4.31
C PHE A 3 -2.46 3.69 -4.35
N PRO A 4 -2.68 5.01 -4.43
CA PRO A 4 -4.04 5.56 -4.39
C PRO A 4 -4.84 5.10 -5.61
N ASP A 5 -6.11 4.77 -5.37
CA ASP A 5 -7.08 4.45 -6.42
C ASP A 5 -6.62 3.36 -7.41
N TRP A 6 -5.80 2.41 -6.93
CA TRP A 6 -5.18 1.35 -7.75
C TRP A 6 -6.11 0.68 -8.79
N PRO A 7 -7.39 0.34 -8.50
CA PRO A 7 -8.26 -0.26 -9.50
C PRO A 7 -8.47 0.56 -10.79
N VAL A 8 -8.43 1.90 -10.75
CA VAL A 8 -8.51 2.71 -11.98
C VAL A 8 -7.18 2.73 -12.73
N THR A 9 -6.05 2.75 -12.02
CA THR A 9 -4.71 2.65 -12.61
C THR A 9 -4.53 1.30 -13.31
N ALA A 10 -4.90 0.21 -12.64
CA ALA A 10 -4.87 -1.15 -13.19
C ALA A 10 -5.84 -1.35 -14.37
N ALA A 11 -6.80 -0.44 -14.57
CA ALA A 11 -7.65 -0.42 -15.75
C ALA A 11 -7.06 0.38 -16.92
N GLY A 12 -5.87 0.97 -16.75
CA GLY A 12 -5.18 1.74 -17.78
C GLY A 12 -5.65 3.20 -17.91
N PHE A 13 -6.44 3.71 -16.96
CA PHE A 13 -6.90 5.10 -17.01
C PHE A 13 -5.81 6.07 -16.56
N SER A 14 -5.53 7.05 -17.41
CA SER A 14 -4.64 8.17 -17.07
C SER A 14 -5.26 9.06 -15.98
N ALA A 15 -4.42 9.83 -15.28
CA ALA A 15 -4.89 10.75 -14.25
C ALA A 15 -5.84 11.84 -14.77
N GLU A 16 -5.69 12.21 -16.05
CA GLU A 16 -6.42 13.28 -16.74
C GLU A 16 -7.77 12.80 -17.32
N THR A 17 -7.96 11.49 -17.48
CA THR A 17 -9.21 10.92 -17.99
C THR A 17 -10.21 10.80 -16.82
N PRO A 18 -11.40 11.42 -16.87
CA PRO A 18 -12.42 11.22 -15.84
C PRO A 18 -12.94 9.77 -15.88
N ALA A 19 -12.48 8.93 -14.95
CA ALA A 19 -12.85 7.53 -14.87
C ALA A 19 -13.03 7.08 -13.42
N ALA A 20 -13.87 6.05 -13.23
CA ALA A 20 -14.07 5.41 -11.94
C ALA A 20 -14.39 3.93 -12.07
N VAL A 21 -13.92 3.16 -11.09
CA VAL A 21 -14.30 1.76 -10.91
C VAL A 21 -15.48 1.68 -9.97
N VAL A 22 -16.47 0.86 -10.33
CA VAL A 22 -17.69 0.63 -9.56
C VAL A 22 -17.77 -0.82 -9.11
N SER A 23 -18.16 -1.03 -7.85
CA SER A 23 -18.53 -2.32 -7.28
C SER A 23 -19.83 -2.19 -6.53
N ALA A 24 -20.76 -3.13 -6.71
CA ALA A 24 -22.10 -3.10 -6.10
C ALA A 24 -22.81 -1.72 -6.25
N ASP A 25 -22.81 -1.16 -7.47
CA ASP A 25 -23.36 0.15 -7.83
C ASP A 25 -22.70 1.36 -7.12
N ARG A 26 -21.54 1.18 -6.47
CA ARG A 26 -20.81 2.25 -5.77
C ARG A 26 -19.39 2.43 -6.31
N VAL A 27 -18.95 3.68 -6.40
CA VAL A 27 -17.57 4.02 -6.78
C VAL A 27 -16.61 3.49 -5.71
N VAL A 28 -15.62 2.69 -6.10
CA VAL A 28 -14.58 2.16 -5.20
C VAL A 28 -13.20 2.75 -5.45
N ALA A 29 -12.95 3.26 -6.66
CA ALA A 29 -11.75 3.99 -7.03
C ALA A 29 -12.08 5.00 -8.13
N ARG A 30 -11.32 6.09 -8.21
CA ARG A 30 -11.54 7.18 -9.18
C ARG A 30 -10.22 7.80 -9.62
N THR A 31 -10.19 8.34 -10.83
CA THR A 31 -9.05 9.15 -11.27
C THR A 31 -9.05 10.54 -10.61
N PRO A 32 -7.89 11.21 -10.54
CA PRO A 32 -7.80 12.61 -10.11
C PRO A 32 -8.73 13.55 -10.90
N ALA A 33 -8.83 13.40 -12.22
CA ALA A 33 -9.77 14.18 -13.03
C ALA A 33 -11.23 13.99 -12.58
N ALA A 34 -11.67 12.76 -12.34
CA ALA A 34 -13.00 12.50 -11.79
C ALA A 34 -13.18 13.10 -10.38
N ALA A 35 -12.14 13.05 -9.54
CA ALA A 35 -12.18 13.64 -8.21
C ALA A 35 -12.37 15.18 -8.26
N THR A 36 -11.72 15.85 -9.22
CA THR A 36 -11.87 17.31 -9.46
C THR A 36 -13.29 17.67 -9.89
N GLU A 37 -13.95 16.81 -10.67
CA GLU A 37 -15.38 16.90 -11.03
C GLU A 37 -16.32 16.56 -9.86
N GLY A 38 -15.78 16.29 -8.66
CA GLY A 38 -16.52 16.06 -7.43
C GLY A 38 -17.07 14.65 -7.24
N VAL A 39 -16.62 13.67 -8.04
CA VAL A 39 -17.01 12.26 -7.92
C VAL A 39 -16.34 11.68 -6.68
N VAL A 40 -17.06 11.25 -5.64
CA VAL A 40 -16.48 10.72 -4.37
C VAL A 40 -16.56 9.20 -4.28
N ILE A 41 -15.58 8.55 -3.63
CA ILE A 41 -15.63 7.12 -3.30
C ILE A 41 -16.86 6.82 -2.42
N GLY A 42 -17.52 5.68 -2.66
CA GLY A 42 -18.73 5.21 -1.97
C GLY A 42 -20.04 5.76 -2.55
N GLN A 43 -19.99 6.79 -3.39
CA GLN A 43 -21.19 7.33 -4.05
C GLN A 43 -21.78 6.33 -5.06
N ARG A 44 -23.09 6.42 -5.31
CA ARG A 44 -23.73 5.53 -6.30
C ARG A 44 -23.33 5.88 -7.73
N ARG A 45 -23.33 4.91 -8.64
CA ARG A 45 -23.05 5.08 -10.08
C ARG A 45 -23.80 6.27 -10.68
N ARG A 46 -25.11 6.35 -10.43
CA ARG A 46 -25.97 7.44 -10.94
C ARG A 46 -25.61 8.81 -10.37
N GLN A 47 -25.12 8.88 -9.13
CA GLN A 47 -24.67 10.14 -8.52
C GLN A 47 -23.35 10.59 -9.15
N ALA A 48 -22.45 9.64 -9.45
CA ALA A 48 -21.20 9.92 -10.18
C ALA A 48 -21.48 10.53 -11.55
N GLN A 49 -22.34 9.89 -12.36
CA GLN A 49 -22.70 10.37 -13.70
C GLN A 49 -23.41 11.73 -13.68
N ARG A 50 -24.19 12.02 -12.65
CA ARG A 50 -24.82 13.34 -12.50
C ARG A 50 -23.82 14.46 -12.25
N ARG A 51 -22.72 14.16 -11.54
CA ARG A 51 -21.65 15.13 -11.25
C ARG A 51 -20.70 15.29 -12.43
N CYS A 52 -20.31 14.18 -13.03
CA CYS A 52 -19.44 14.13 -14.19
C CYS A 52 -20.16 13.36 -15.32
N PRO A 53 -20.87 14.04 -16.24
CA PRO A 53 -21.62 13.39 -17.31
C PRO A 53 -20.76 12.54 -18.26
N ASN A 54 -19.49 12.92 -18.42
CA ASN A 54 -18.55 12.27 -19.32
C ASN A 54 -17.65 11.24 -18.61
N ILE A 55 -17.99 10.82 -17.38
CA ILE A 55 -17.18 9.85 -16.64
C ILE A 55 -17.24 8.45 -17.25
N GLU A 56 -16.07 7.86 -17.46
CA GLU A 56 -15.94 6.46 -17.83
C GLU A 56 -16.11 5.59 -16.57
N LEU A 57 -17.06 4.64 -16.64
CA LEU A 57 -17.39 3.78 -15.51
C LEU A 57 -17.19 2.33 -15.90
N ILE A 58 -16.30 1.67 -15.18
CA ILE A 58 -15.98 0.26 -15.37
C ILE A 58 -16.29 -0.54 -14.11
N ASP A 59 -16.63 -1.81 -14.30
CA ASP A 59 -16.88 -2.71 -13.18
C ASP A 59 -15.56 -3.16 -12.53
N HIS A 60 -15.62 -3.40 -11.23
CA HIS A 60 -14.48 -3.87 -10.45
C HIS A 60 -14.06 -5.28 -10.87
N ASP A 61 -12.79 -5.39 -11.29
CA ASP A 61 -12.13 -6.63 -11.68
C ASP A 61 -10.92 -6.84 -10.76
N PRO A 62 -11.08 -7.62 -9.68
CA PRO A 62 -10.01 -7.85 -8.71
C PRO A 62 -8.85 -8.65 -9.32
N ASP A 63 -9.12 -9.51 -10.30
CA ASP A 63 -8.08 -10.31 -10.95
C ASP A 63 -7.17 -9.44 -11.83
N ARG A 64 -7.74 -8.47 -12.56
CA ARG A 64 -6.95 -7.45 -13.27
C ARG A 64 -6.14 -6.63 -12.28
N ALA A 65 -6.76 -6.14 -11.21
CA ALA A 65 -6.04 -5.37 -10.19
C ALA A 65 -4.85 -6.14 -9.62
N ALA A 66 -4.98 -7.45 -9.37
CA ALA A 66 -3.89 -8.30 -8.91
C ALA A 66 -2.82 -8.53 -9.98
N ARG A 67 -3.20 -8.86 -11.22
CA ARG A 67 -2.26 -9.09 -12.34
C ARG A 67 -1.39 -7.87 -12.60
N GLU A 68 -1.99 -6.68 -12.66
CA GLU A 68 -1.24 -5.44 -12.89
C GLU A 68 -0.35 -5.05 -11.70
N PHE A 69 -0.63 -5.57 -10.50
CA PHE A 69 0.14 -5.26 -9.29
C PHE A 69 1.34 -6.20 -9.11
N GLU A 70 1.35 -7.35 -9.79
CA GLU A 70 2.41 -8.35 -9.69
C GLU A 70 3.81 -7.80 -10.01
N PRO A 71 4.02 -6.96 -11.05
CA PRO A 71 5.33 -6.39 -11.31
C PRO A 71 5.86 -5.52 -10.17
N ILE A 72 4.97 -4.78 -9.50
CA ILE A 72 5.32 -3.96 -8.33
C ILE A 72 5.70 -4.86 -7.15
N VAL A 73 4.93 -5.92 -6.92
CA VAL A 73 5.21 -6.92 -5.89
C VAL A 73 6.60 -7.54 -6.11
N ARG A 74 6.90 -7.93 -7.36
CA ARG A 74 8.21 -8.48 -7.74
C ARG A 74 9.34 -7.50 -7.50
N ALA A 75 9.18 -6.24 -7.91
CA ALA A 75 10.19 -5.20 -7.72
C ALA A 75 10.46 -4.94 -6.22
N VAL A 76 9.41 -4.88 -5.40
CA VAL A 76 9.57 -4.72 -3.94
C VAL A 76 10.26 -5.92 -3.30
N ALA A 77 10.01 -7.13 -3.81
CA ALA A 77 10.64 -8.35 -3.31
C ALA A 77 12.16 -8.36 -3.46
N GLU A 78 12.72 -7.62 -4.43
CA GLU A 78 14.17 -7.47 -4.60
C GLU A 78 14.81 -6.66 -3.45
N LEU A 79 14.05 -5.74 -2.83
CA LEU A 79 14.54 -4.91 -1.73
C LEU A 79 14.34 -5.54 -0.36
N SER A 80 13.25 -6.29 -0.18
CA SER A 80 12.96 -6.98 1.06
C SER A 80 12.18 -8.28 0.79
N PRO A 81 12.68 -9.43 1.25
CA PRO A 81 11.96 -10.69 1.10
C PRO A 81 10.73 -10.80 2.02
N ARG A 82 10.61 -9.91 3.03
CA ARG A 82 9.56 -9.96 4.06
C ARG A 82 8.62 -8.78 3.94
N PHE A 83 7.59 -8.93 3.10
CA PHE A 83 6.47 -8.00 3.01
C PHE A 83 5.14 -8.75 2.80
N ASP A 84 4.07 -8.06 3.17
CA ASP A 84 2.68 -8.49 3.01
C ASP A 84 2.00 -7.61 1.96
N VAL A 85 1.36 -8.25 0.98
CA VAL A 85 0.38 -7.59 0.12
C VAL A 85 -0.96 -7.64 0.86
N ILE A 86 -1.39 -6.51 1.41
CA ILE A 86 -2.67 -6.42 2.12
C ILE A 86 -3.83 -6.57 1.13
N GLU A 87 -3.71 -5.87 0.02
CA GLU A 87 -4.57 -5.90 -1.15
C GLU A 87 -3.80 -5.31 -2.34
N PRO A 88 -4.21 -5.54 -3.60
CA PRO A 88 -3.62 -4.84 -4.73
C PRO A 88 -3.67 -3.31 -4.54
N GLY A 89 -2.50 -2.68 -4.53
CA GLY A 89 -2.33 -1.27 -4.19
C GLY A 89 -1.89 -0.99 -2.74
N TRP A 90 -1.74 -1.99 -1.88
CA TRP A 90 -1.26 -1.82 -0.51
C TRP A 90 -0.26 -2.89 -0.10
N ILE A 91 0.97 -2.46 0.13
CA ILE A 91 2.06 -3.30 0.65
C ILE A 91 2.46 -2.83 2.05
N SER A 92 2.64 -3.77 2.98
CA SER A 92 3.17 -3.56 4.32
C SER A 92 4.45 -4.38 4.49
N LEU A 93 5.49 -3.84 5.13
CA LEU A 93 6.71 -4.59 5.42
C LEU A 93 7.36 -4.14 6.73
N ALA A 94 8.16 -5.02 7.33
CA ALA A 94 8.95 -4.67 8.50
C ALA A 94 10.16 -3.81 8.11
N ALA A 95 10.03 -2.49 8.27
CA ALA A 95 11.07 -1.54 7.85
C ALA A 95 12.40 -1.73 8.58
N ARG A 96 12.41 -2.14 9.86
CA ARG A 96 13.63 -2.16 10.71
C ARG A 96 14.83 -2.87 10.08
N GLY A 97 14.64 -3.98 9.38
CA GLY A 97 15.72 -4.71 8.70
C GLY A 97 16.28 -3.91 7.51
N PRO A 98 15.47 -3.66 6.48
CA PRO A 98 15.84 -2.84 5.33
C PRO A 98 16.37 -1.45 5.71
N SER A 99 15.77 -0.75 6.67
CA SER A 99 16.23 0.57 7.12
C SER A 99 17.66 0.51 7.65
N ARG A 100 18.04 -0.53 8.40
CA ARG A 100 19.43 -0.71 8.85
C ARG A 100 20.38 -0.97 7.69
N TYR A 101 19.94 -1.74 6.69
CA TYR A 101 20.75 -2.07 5.51
C TYR A 101 20.98 -0.85 4.61
N PHE A 102 19.95 -0.06 4.35
CA PHE A 102 20.02 1.12 3.47
C PHE A 102 20.46 2.41 4.18
N GLY A 103 20.73 2.38 5.49
CA GLY A 103 21.27 3.51 6.24
C GLY A 103 20.23 4.48 6.80
N GLY A 104 18.97 4.06 6.90
CA GLY A 104 17.88 4.78 7.55
C GLY A 104 16.53 4.59 6.84
N ASP A 105 15.48 5.12 7.47
CA ASP A 105 14.11 5.06 6.95
C ASP A 105 13.92 5.89 5.67
N LEU A 106 14.52 7.08 5.61
CA LEU A 106 14.46 7.92 4.41
C LEU A 106 15.17 7.30 3.20
N PRO A 107 16.44 6.84 3.31
CA PRO A 107 17.09 6.09 2.22
C PRO A 107 16.30 4.85 1.76
N LEU A 108 15.69 4.11 2.70
CA LEU A 108 14.81 2.99 2.36
C LEU A 108 13.60 3.47 1.56
N ALA A 109 12.92 4.52 2.01
CA ALA A 109 11.75 5.07 1.32
C ALA A 109 12.10 5.55 -0.09
N GLU A 110 13.23 6.22 -0.25
CA GLU A 110 13.75 6.67 -1.55
C GLU A 110 14.06 5.48 -2.47
N LYS A 111 14.66 4.40 -1.94
CA LYS A 111 14.90 3.17 -2.71
C LYS A 111 13.62 2.46 -3.12
N LEU A 112 12.64 2.33 -2.22
CA LEU A 112 11.33 1.77 -2.54
C LEU A 112 10.63 2.56 -3.64
N LEU A 113 10.68 3.91 -3.55
CA LEU A 113 10.19 4.77 -4.61
C LEU A 113 10.95 4.50 -5.91
N ALA A 114 12.27 4.57 -5.90
CA ALA A 114 13.10 4.38 -7.09
C ALA A 114 12.85 3.04 -7.79
N VAL A 115 12.74 1.94 -7.06
CA VAL A 115 12.50 0.61 -7.65
C VAL A 115 11.13 0.50 -8.32
N VAL A 116 10.09 1.06 -7.71
CA VAL A 116 8.75 1.09 -8.31
C VAL A 116 8.69 2.08 -9.49
N MET A 117 9.53 3.10 -9.46
CA MET A 117 9.61 4.18 -10.44
C MET A 117 10.46 3.86 -11.68
N SER A 118 11.51 3.06 -11.51
CA SER A 118 12.44 2.65 -12.57
C SER A 118 11.97 1.40 -13.32
N GLY A 119 10.77 0.91 -13.00
CA GLY A 119 10.14 -0.19 -13.73
C GLY A 119 9.75 0.21 -15.14
N ASP A 120 10.70 0.08 -16.08
CA ASP A 120 10.42 -0.30 -17.47
C ASP A 120 9.72 -1.68 -17.43
N VAL A 121 8.40 -1.67 -17.22
CA VAL A 121 7.57 -2.87 -17.38
C VAL A 121 7.34 -3.05 -18.89
N ILE A 122 8.31 -3.70 -19.54
CA ILE A 122 8.29 -4.32 -20.89
C ILE A 122 7.46 -3.54 -21.95
N GLY A 123 8.14 -2.65 -22.70
CA GLY A 123 7.76 -2.29 -24.07
C GLY A 123 7.86 -0.80 -24.42
N GLY A 124 9.01 -0.39 -24.97
CA GLY A 124 9.14 0.88 -25.72
C GLY A 124 10.45 1.61 -25.43
N GLU A 125 11.26 1.78 -26.46
CA GLU A 125 12.63 2.29 -26.42
C GLU A 125 12.76 3.70 -25.80
N ALA A 126 13.82 3.86 -25.01
CA ALA A 126 14.25 5.10 -24.40
C ALA A 126 14.67 6.15 -25.45
N ALA A 127 14.21 7.38 -25.26
CA ALA A 127 14.94 8.57 -25.68
C ALA A 127 15.16 9.43 -24.44
N GLY A 128 16.42 9.53 -24.04
CA GLY A 128 16.84 10.16 -22.80
C GLY A 128 16.55 11.66 -22.72
N SER A 129 16.41 12.14 -21.49
CA SER A 129 16.97 13.43 -21.09
C SER A 129 17.18 13.44 -19.58
N GLU A 130 18.40 13.78 -19.17
CA GLU A 130 18.75 14.09 -17.80
C GLU A 130 18.32 15.52 -17.48
N SER A 131 17.58 15.69 -16.37
CA SER A 131 17.62 16.91 -15.57
C SER A 131 17.11 16.64 -14.17
N ALA A 132 17.99 16.86 -13.20
CA ALA A 132 17.70 16.82 -11.78
C ALA A 132 16.61 17.83 -11.43
N SER A 133 15.45 17.34 -10.98
CA SER A 133 14.43 18.16 -10.32
C SER A 133 13.62 17.31 -9.36
N ARG A 134 13.65 17.73 -8.08
CA ARG A 134 12.85 17.33 -6.91
C ARG A 134 11.89 16.15 -7.08
N VAL A 135 12.20 15.05 -6.39
CA VAL A 135 11.31 14.01 -5.82
C VAL A 135 9.87 14.07 -6.36
N GLY A 136 9.70 13.58 -7.59
CA GLY A 136 8.52 13.84 -8.43
C GLY A 136 8.13 12.71 -9.37
N GLY A 137 8.62 11.49 -9.14
CA GLY A 137 8.33 10.35 -10.01
C GLY A 137 6.92 9.77 -9.78
N SER A 138 6.27 9.33 -10.85
CA SER A 138 5.08 8.47 -10.82
C SER A 138 5.32 7.17 -11.63
N ALA A 139 4.87 6.01 -11.12
CA ALA A 139 5.15 4.69 -11.71
C ALA A 139 4.20 4.38 -12.85
N VAL A 140 4.69 3.86 -13.98
CA VAL A 140 3.85 3.56 -15.15
C VAL A 140 3.34 2.13 -15.07
N VAL A 141 2.02 1.96 -15.06
CA VAL A 141 1.36 0.64 -15.16
C VAL A 141 0.30 0.75 -16.25
N GLY A 142 0.40 -0.07 -17.29
CA GLY A 142 -0.58 -0.07 -18.39
C GLY A 142 -0.78 1.31 -19.07
N GLY A 143 0.23 2.18 -19.06
CA GLY A 143 0.17 3.55 -19.59
C GLY A 143 -0.32 4.62 -18.61
N ALA A 144 -0.73 4.26 -17.39
CA ALA A 144 -1.15 5.17 -16.34
C ALA A 144 -0.05 5.38 -15.29
N THR A 145 0.18 6.63 -14.89
CA THR A 145 1.22 7.00 -13.94
C THR A 145 0.66 7.11 -12.51
N VAL A 146 1.07 6.24 -11.58
CA VAL A 146 0.70 6.30 -10.15
C VAL A 146 1.91 6.52 -9.23
N ARG A 147 1.86 7.56 -8.40
CA ARG A 147 2.88 7.76 -7.37
C ARG A 147 2.46 7.09 -6.07
N PRO A 148 3.21 6.08 -5.57
CA PRO A 148 2.91 5.51 -4.27
C PRO A 148 3.29 6.46 -3.13
N GLY A 149 2.53 6.39 -2.04
CA GLY A 149 2.89 6.98 -0.76
C GLY A 149 3.65 5.99 0.10
N ILE A 150 4.69 6.48 0.77
CA ILE A 150 5.51 5.70 1.70
C ILE A 150 5.30 6.24 3.11
N GLY A 151 4.96 5.32 4.03
CA GLY A 151 4.78 5.60 5.43
C GLY A 151 5.56 4.59 6.27
N ILE A 152 6.32 5.07 7.24
CA ILE A 152 7.07 4.24 8.19
C ILE A 152 6.69 4.64 9.61
N ALA A 153 6.36 3.67 10.45
CA ALA A 153 5.99 3.85 11.85
C ALA A 153 6.14 2.50 12.60
N ASP A 154 5.99 2.52 13.93
CA ASP A 154 6.10 1.32 14.79
C ASP A 154 5.01 0.26 14.61
N GLY A 155 3.96 0.53 13.83
CA GLY A 155 2.84 -0.39 13.63
C GLY A 155 2.15 -0.21 12.28
N ARG A 156 1.39 -1.23 11.85
CA ARG A 156 0.71 -1.25 10.54
C ARG A 156 -0.30 -0.12 10.41
N PHE A 157 -1.11 0.15 11.43
CA PHE A 157 -2.10 1.22 11.40
C PHE A 157 -1.45 2.60 11.18
N ALA A 158 -0.51 2.99 12.05
CA ALA A 158 0.17 4.28 11.97
C ALA A 158 0.95 4.44 10.65
N SER A 159 1.68 3.41 10.21
CA SER A 159 2.41 3.43 8.93
C SER A 159 1.48 3.51 7.72
N SER A 160 0.28 2.93 7.81
CA SER A 160 -0.72 2.97 6.74
C SER A 160 -1.43 4.32 6.64
N VAL A 161 -1.67 4.98 7.77
CA VAL A 161 -2.08 6.39 7.78
C VAL A 161 -0.96 7.27 7.22
N ALA A 162 0.28 7.10 7.68
CA ALA A 162 1.45 7.83 7.19
C ALA A 162 1.62 7.67 5.67
N ALA A 163 1.44 6.47 5.12
CA ALA A 163 1.53 6.22 3.68
C ALA A 163 0.46 6.96 2.89
N ARG A 164 -0.77 7.05 3.41
CA ARG A 164 -1.85 7.82 2.77
C ARG A 164 -1.65 9.34 2.91
N LEU A 165 -1.09 9.81 4.02
CA LEU A 165 -0.67 11.21 4.17
C LEU A 165 0.49 11.55 3.23
N SER A 166 1.41 10.62 3.00
CA SER A 166 2.53 10.76 2.07
C SER A 166 2.07 11.06 0.64
N VAL A 167 1.02 10.36 0.16
CA VAL A 167 0.42 10.68 -1.16
C VAL A 167 -0.02 12.14 -1.22
N ARG A 168 -0.64 12.67 -0.16
CA ARG A 168 -1.11 14.07 -0.13
C ARG A 168 0.01 15.09 -0.01
N ARG A 169 1.08 14.74 0.71
CA ARG A 169 2.23 15.63 0.93
C ARG A 169 3.22 15.61 -0.23
N GLY A 170 3.22 14.55 -1.04
CA GLY A 170 4.19 14.36 -2.12
C GLY A 170 5.58 13.95 -1.64
N GLU A 171 5.71 13.51 -0.38
CA GLU A 171 6.97 13.06 0.23
C GLU A 171 6.71 11.92 1.21
N PRO A 172 7.69 11.03 1.49
CA PRO A 172 7.57 10.00 2.51
C PRO A 172 7.24 10.59 3.89
N VAL A 173 6.44 9.87 4.69
CA VAL A 173 6.11 10.27 6.07
C VAL A 173 6.67 9.23 7.03
N MET A 174 7.59 9.64 7.89
CA MET A 174 8.19 8.80 8.93
C MET A 174 7.66 9.26 10.29
N VAL A 175 7.19 8.32 11.08
CA VAL A 175 6.82 8.51 12.49
C VAL A 175 7.93 7.89 13.31
N GLU A 176 8.59 8.71 14.12
CA GLU A 176 9.71 8.27 14.95
C GLU A 176 9.27 7.15 15.92
N PRO A 177 10.20 6.25 16.29
CA PRO A 177 9.90 5.21 17.26
C PRO A 177 9.36 5.79 18.57
N GLY A 178 8.22 5.30 19.03
CA GLY A 178 7.50 5.77 20.21
C GLY A 178 6.52 6.92 19.97
N GLU A 179 6.56 7.58 18.81
CA GLU A 179 5.72 8.76 18.51
C GLU A 179 4.37 8.39 17.87
N ALA A 180 4.10 7.10 17.63
CA ALA A 180 2.82 6.66 17.08
C ALA A 180 1.58 7.16 17.89
N PRO A 181 1.57 7.16 19.23
CA PRO A 181 0.45 7.70 20.00
C PRO A 181 0.22 9.20 19.74
N ALA A 182 1.28 10.01 19.74
CA ALA A 182 1.20 11.44 19.49
C ALA A 182 0.78 11.74 18.04
N PHE A 183 1.36 11.02 17.08
CA PHE A 183 0.98 11.10 15.67
C PHE A 183 -0.50 10.75 15.45
N CYS A 184 -1.02 9.74 16.17
CA CYS A 184 -2.40 9.32 16.05
C CYS A 184 -3.39 10.26 16.74
N ALA A 185 -3.02 10.89 17.85
CA ALA A 185 -3.92 11.63 18.73
C ALA A 185 -4.83 12.64 18.00
N ASP A 186 -4.28 13.44 17.09
CA ASP A 186 -5.01 14.49 16.37
C ASP A 186 -5.77 14.00 15.13
N LEU A 187 -5.58 12.74 14.74
CA LEU A 187 -6.22 12.20 13.54
C LEU A 187 -7.72 11.94 13.76
N PRO A 188 -8.57 12.18 12.74
CA PRO A 188 -9.99 11.84 12.81
C PRO A 188 -10.23 10.36 13.09
N ILE A 189 -11.24 10.05 13.92
CA ILE A 189 -11.65 8.68 14.26
C ILE A 189 -12.01 7.83 13.01
N GLY A 190 -12.46 8.51 11.93
CA GLY A 190 -12.78 7.89 10.65
C GLY A 190 -11.61 7.18 9.93
N TRP A 191 -10.37 7.34 10.40
CA TRP A 191 -9.24 6.55 9.92
C TRP A 191 -9.40 5.05 10.20
N LEU A 192 -10.08 4.68 11.30
CA LEU A 192 -10.39 3.28 11.61
C LEU A 192 -11.23 2.62 10.50
N GLN A 193 -12.23 3.36 9.99
CA GLN A 193 -13.05 2.90 8.86
C GLN A 193 -12.28 2.95 7.54
N THR A 194 -11.54 4.04 7.29
CA THR A 194 -10.78 4.24 6.04
C THR A 194 -9.78 3.12 5.77
N LEU A 195 -9.20 2.53 6.82
CA LEU A 195 -8.25 1.43 6.73
C LEU A 195 -8.90 0.05 6.88
N GLY A 196 -10.23 -0.02 7.01
CA GLY A 196 -10.95 -1.28 7.21
C GLY A 196 -10.68 -1.96 8.56
N GLU A 197 -10.18 -1.22 9.55
CA GLU A 197 -9.82 -1.74 10.87
C GLU A 197 -11.00 -1.74 11.85
N SER A 198 -12.09 -1.03 11.54
CA SER A 198 -13.31 -1.05 12.34
C SER A 198 -14.56 -0.91 11.48
N ASP A 199 -15.66 -1.50 11.95
CA ASP A 199 -16.96 -1.40 11.32
C ASP A 199 -17.45 0.07 11.27
N PRO A 200 -18.01 0.53 10.14
CA PRO A 200 -18.63 1.85 10.03
C PRO A 200 -19.63 2.18 11.16
N GLU A 201 -20.44 1.21 11.60
CA GLU A 201 -21.45 1.41 12.65
C GLU A 201 -20.80 1.73 14.01
N LEU A 202 -19.67 1.11 14.30
CA LEU A 202 -18.90 1.37 15.52
C LEU A 202 -18.25 2.76 15.46
N VAL A 203 -17.70 3.16 14.31
CA VAL A 203 -17.12 4.49 14.11
C VAL A 203 -18.19 5.59 14.18
N GLU A 204 -19.38 5.33 13.66
CA GLU A 204 -20.54 6.22 13.81
C GLU A 204 -20.97 6.32 15.28
N LEU A 205 -21.00 5.20 16.01
CA LEU A 205 -21.28 5.20 17.45
C LEU A 205 -20.27 6.07 18.21
N PHE A 206 -18.97 5.93 17.97
CA PHE A 206 -17.94 6.79 18.57
C PHE A 206 -18.20 8.28 18.28
N THR A 207 -18.50 8.60 17.03
CA THR A 207 -18.79 9.97 16.60
C THR A 207 -20.02 10.56 17.32
N ARG A 208 -21.09 9.77 17.48
CA ARG A 208 -22.32 10.17 18.21
C ARG A 208 -22.06 10.36 19.72
N LEU A 209 -21.11 9.63 20.27
CA LEU A 209 -20.67 9.77 21.67
C LEU A 209 -19.67 10.92 21.87
N GLY A 210 -19.30 11.64 20.80
CA GLY A 210 -18.40 12.79 20.86
C GLY A 210 -16.92 12.47 20.66
N LEU A 211 -16.56 11.20 20.45
CA LEU A 211 -15.19 10.76 20.16
C LEU A 211 -14.91 10.98 18.67
N ARG A 212 -14.30 12.11 18.32
CA ARG A 212 -14.10 12.54 16.93
C ARG A 212 -12.68 12.33 16.45
N ARG A 213 -11.72 12.25 17.38
CA ARG A 213 -10.32 11.95 17.13
C ARG A 213 -9.93 10.61 17.72
N LEU A 214 -8.86 10.02 17.21
CA LEU A 214 -8.27 8.83 17.80
C LEU A 214 -7.81 9.09 19.24
N GLY A 215 -7.25 10.27 19.52
CA GLY A 215 -6.87 10.66 20.88
C GLY A 215 -8.02 10.61 21.88
N ASP A 216 -9.21 11.09 21.48
CA ASP A 216 -10.41 11.05 22.33
C ASP A 216 -10.76 9.60 22.75
N LEU A 217 -10.60 8.63 21.84
CA LEU A 217 -10.80 7.21 22.13
C LEU A 217 -9.66 6.68 23.00
N ALA A 218 -8.40 7.00 22.68
CA ALA A 218 -7.21 6.54 23.38
C ALA A 218 -7.17 6.96 24.86
N GLU A 219 -7.76 8.10 25.21
CA GLU A 219 -7.88 8.60 26.59
C GLU A 219 -8.84 7.78 27.47
N LEU A 220 -9.73 6.98 26.87
CA LEU A 220 -10.66 6.14 27.64
C LEU A 220 -9.93 5.03 28.39
N SER A 221 -10.46 4.68 29.58
CA SER A 221 -9.95 3.55 30.33
C SER A 221 -10.23 2.23 29.58
N PRO A 222 -9.30 1.24 29.60
CA PRO A 222 -9.55 -0.05 28.97
C PRO A 222 -10.82 -0.76 29.48
N SER A 223 -11.16 -0.55 30.76
CA SER A 223 -12.40 -1.06 31.38
C SER A 223 -13.67 -0.45 30.80
N ASP A 224 -13.69 0.86 30.53
CA ASP A 224 -14.85 1.51 29.91
C ASP A 224 -15.02 1.06 28.47
N VAL A 225 -13.90 0.89 27.76
CA VAL A 225 -13.90 0.44 26.37
C VAL A 225 -14.47 -0.97 26.26
N ILE A 226 -13.94 -1.93 27.03
CA ILE A 226 -14.45 -3.31 26.99
C ILE A 226 -15.90 -3.37 27.46
N GLY A 227 -16.27 -2.63 28.51
CA GLY A 227 -17.62 -2.64 29.07
C GLY A 227 -18.69 -2.09 28.13
N ARG A 228 -18.35 -1.12 27.27
CA ARG A 228 -19.32 -0.45 26.38
C ARG A 228 -19.27 -0.96 24.93
N PHE A 229 -18.11 -1.32 24.45
CA PHE A 229 -17.86 -1.60 23.02
C PHE A 229 -17.33 -3.01 22.75
N GLY A 230 -17.06 -3.80 23.80
CA GLY A 230 -16.54 -5.16 23.67
C GLY A 230 -15.19 -5.23 22.97
N HIS A 231 -14.86 -6.40 22.43
CA HIS A 231 -13.61 -6.64 21.72
C HIS A 231 -13.36 -5.74 20.51
N PRO A 232 -14.35 -5.42 19.66
CA PRO A 232 -14.17 -4.46 18.56
C PRO A 232 -13.70 -3.09 19.06
N GLY A 233 -14.25 -2.61 20.17
CA GLY A 233 -13.80 -1.36 20.80
C GLY A 233 -12.40 -1.45 21.37
N VAL A 234 -12.02 -2.58 21.99
CA VAL A 234 -10.65 -2.79 22.48
C VAL A 234 -9.63 -2.79 21.34
N HIS A 235 -9.99 -3.36 20.19
CA HIS A 235 -9.15 -3.29 18.99
C HIS A 235 -8.99 -1.85 18.50
N ALA A 236 -10.11 -1.12 18.34
CA ALA A 236 -10.10 0.28 17.94
C ALA A 236 -9.30 1.17 18.91
N HIS A 237 -9.47 0.98 20.22
CA HIS A 237 -8.74 1.69 21.27
C HIS A 237 -7.24 1.44 21.16
N ARG A 238 -6.81 0.19 21.00
CA ARG A 238 -5.41 -0.17 20.82
C ARG A 238 -4.77 0.54 19.62
N LEU A 239 -5.45 0.56 18.48
CA LEU A 239 -4.98 1.25 17.28
C LEU A 239 -4.92 2.76 17.49
N ALA A 240 -5.94 3.33 18.13
CA ALA A 240 -6.02 4.76 18.45
C ALA A 240 -4.91 5.20 19.43
N SER A 241 -4.52 4.32 20.36
CA SER A 241 -3.38 4.53 21.27
C SER A 241 -2.01 4.32 20.60
N GLY A 242 -1.94 4.04 19.30
CA GLY A 242 -0.70 3.77 18.58
C GLY A 242 -0.04 2.42 18.91
N ALA A 243 -0.74 1.53 19.63
CA ALA A 243 -0.21 0.26 20.12
C ALA A 243 -0.52 -0.92 19.18
N ASP A 244 -0.32 -0.74 17.87
CA ASP A 244 -0.56 -1.81 16.90
C ASP A 244 0.56 -2.85 16.92
N VAL A 245 0.33 -3.94 17.67
CA VAL A 245 1.28 -5.04 17.87
C VAL A 245 1.21 -6.13 16.78
N ARG A 246 0.49 -5.90 15.68
CA ARG A 246 0.32 -6.91 14.63
C ARG A 246 1.69 -7.22 13.99
N PRO A 247 2.23 -8.44 14.13
CA PRO A 247 3.45 -8.81 13.41
C PRO A 247 3.15 -8.84 11.91
N PRO A 248 4.15 -8.58 11.05
CA PRO A 248 4.04 -8.87 9.63
C PRO A 248 3.69 -10.34 9.43
N SER A 249 2.77 -10.64 8.53
CA SER A 249 2.34 -12.01 8.19
C SER A 249 3.31 -12.69 7.23
N THR A 250 4.60 -12.42 7.37
CA THR A 250 5.64 -12.97 6.51
C THR A 250 6.14 -14.27 7.11
N THR A 251 5.80 -15.40 6.49
CA THR A 251 6.52 -16.65 6.71
C THR A 251 7.90 -16.56 6.08
N ASP A 252 8.91 -17.12 6.75
CA ASP A 252 10.22 -17.26 6.11
C ASP A 252 10.05 -18.10 4.83
N PRO A 253 10.66 -17.66 3.69
CA PRO A 253 10.75 -18.54 2.55
C PRO A 253 11.42 -19.84 3.01
N ALA A 254 10.98 -20.98 2.46
CA ALA A 254 11.70 -22.22 2.69
C ALA A 254 13.18 -21.97 2.38
N PRO A 255 14.12 -22.39 3.27
CA PRO A 255 15.53 -22.13 3.05
C PRO A 255 15.90 -22.59 1.64
N GLU A 256 16.64 -21.76 0.90
CA GLU A 256 17.07 -22.11 -0.45
C GLU A 256 17.74 -23.50 -0.41
N CYS A 257 17.11 -24.47 -1.07
CA CYS A 257 17.71 -25.79 -1.22
C CYS A 257 18.75 -25.69 -2.33
N ARG A 258 19.99 -25.41 -1.94
CA ARG A 258 21.13 -25.41 -2.85
C ARG A 258 21.83 -26.75 -2.75
N LEU A 259 21.83 -27.49 -3.86
CA LEU A 259 22.63 -28.70 -4.06
C LEU A 259 23.78 -28.35 -5.00
N ASP A 260 24.99 -28.33 -4.45
CA ASP A 260 26.21 -28.19 -5.23
C ASP A 260 26.83 -29.58 -5.45
N GLN A 261 27.17 -29.92 -6.69
CA GLN A 261 27.97 -31.10 -7.02
C GLN A 261 29.18 -30.69 -7.85
N VAL A 262 30.37 -31.00 -7.35
CA VAL A 262 31.63 -30.85 -8.08
C VAL A 262 31.80 -32.08 -8.96
N LEU A 263 32.06 -31.88 -10.24
CA LEU A 263 32.41 -32.98 -11.14
C LEU A 263 33.86 -33.39 -10.88
N ASP A 264 34.10 -34.68 -10.70
CA ASP A 264 35.44 -35.23 -10.44
C ASP A 264 36.41 -34.93 -11.59
N ASP A 265 35.92 -34.93 -12.82
CA ASP A 265 36.66 -34.57 -14.04
C ASP A 265 36.06 -33.34 -14.74
N PRO A 266 36.88 -32.51 -15.41
CA PRO A 266 36.38 -31.38 -16.19
C PRO A 266 35.41 -31.84 -17.30
N ALA A 267 34.20 -31.30 -17.32
CA ALA A 267 33.23 -31.62 -18.37
C ALA A 267 33.68 -31.07 -19.73
N ALA A 268 34.06 -31.95 -20.65
CA ALA A 268 34.41 -31.58 -22.02
C ALA A 268 33.17 -31.21 -22.88
N GLN A 269 31.97 -31.56 -22.43
CA GLN A 269 30.71 -31.37 -23.17
C GLN A 269 29.56 -31.00 -22.23
N SER A 270 28.66 -30.13 -22.70
CA SER A 270 27.50 -29.64 -21.92
C SER A 270 26.50 -30.74 -21.52
N GLY A 271 26.43 -31.84 -22.27
CA GLY A 271 25.55 -32.97 -21.97
C GLY A 271 25.84 -33.62 -20.61
N ALA A 272 27.12 -33.71 -20.20
CA ALA A 272 27.51 -34.28 -18.91
C ALA A 272 27.02 -33.42 -17.74
N VAL A 273 27.14 -32.09 -17.86
CA VAL A 273 26.65 -31.14 -16.86
C VAL A 273 25.13 -31.23 -16.72
N ILE A 274 24.39 -31.32 -17.83
CA ILE A 274 22.93 -31.44 -17.84
C ILE A 274 22.48 -32.77 -17.22
N PHE A 275 23.18 -33.87 -17.50
CA PHE A 275 22.86 -35.18 -16.92
C PHE A 275 23.00 -35.17 -15.39
N THR A 276 24.12 -34.66 -14.88
CA THR A 276 24.36 -34.54 -13.44
C THR A 276 23.37 -33.58 -12.77
N ALA A 277 23.10 -32.43 -13.38
CA ALA A 277 22.14 -31.47 -12.85
C ALA A 277 20.69 -32.02 -12.77
N LYS A 278 20.32 -32.97 -13.64
CA LYS A 278 19.02 -33.65 -13.58
C LYS A 278 18.93 -34.72 -12.50
N GLN A 279 20.05 -35.14 -11.91
CA GLN A 279 20.12 -36.15 -10.85
C GLN A 279 20.19 -35.53 -9.44
N LEU A 280 20.41 -34.22 -9.35
CA LEU A 280 20.30 -33.43 -8.12
C LEU A 280 18.84 -33.02 -7.87
#